data_AF-A0A7S2BRA2-F1
#
_entry.id   AF-A0A7S2BRA2-F1
#
_cell.length_a   1.000
_cell.length_b   1.000
_cell.length_c   1.000
_cell.angle_alpha   90.00
_cell.angle_beta   90.00
_cell.angle_gamma   90.00
#
_symmetry.space_group_name_H-M   'P 1'
#
loop_
_entity.id
_entity.type
_entity.pdbx_description
1 polymer ?
#
loop_
_entity_poly.entity_id
_entity_poly.type
_entity_poly.pdbx_seq_one_letter_code
_entity_poly.pdbx_strand_id
1 'polypeptide(L)'
;DEDLAAPLLLSFYLDSSTTTSTTTTLLLKEWSVWIRKWIQALVEDEDGATASGITARLRSSNPKFVPREWMLVEAYNAAEKGDLGPVNELHDIFNTPYDEHSTDRHAKYYRRSDPADLTKPGVAVMT
;
A
#
# COMPACT_ATOMS: atom_id res chain seq x y z
N ASP A 1 -22.91 2.62 6.08
CA ASP A 1 -22.12 3.87 5.93
C ASP A 1 -20.65 3.66 6.27
N GLU A 2 -20.35 2.92 7.35
CA GLU A 2 -18.98 2.45 7.65
C GLU A 2 -18.39 1.55 6.54
N ASP A 3 -19.24 0.99 5.68
CA ASP A 3 -18.84 0.15 4.54
C ASP A 3 -17.93 0.87 3.54
N LEU A 4 -18.01 2.21 3.46
CA LEU A 4 -17.17 3.00 2.54
C LEU A 4 -15.71 3.04 2.99
N ALA A 5 -15.46 3.12 4.29
CA ALA A 5 -14.12 3.19 4.87
C ALA A 5 -13.60 1.80 5.29
N ALA A 6 -14.45 0.77 5.34
CA ALA A 6 -14.08 -0.59 5.75
C ALA A 6 -12.88 -1.18 4.98
N PRO A 7 -12.76 -1.06 3.64
CA PRO A 7 -11.59 -1.58 2.92
C PRO A 7 -10.27 -0.90 3.31
N LEU A 8 -10.33 0.35 3.79
CA LEU A 8 -9.16 1.12 4.18
C LEU A 8 -8.59 0.67 5.52
N LEU A 9 -9.36 -0.05 6.35
CA LEU A 9 -8.90 -0.56 7.65
C LEU A 9 -7.61 -1.36 7.55
N LEU A 10 -7.44 -2.11 6.44
CA LEU A 10 -6.22 -2.87 6.18
C LEU A 10 -4.98 -1.98 6.06
N SER A 11 -5.13 -0.68 5.80
CA SER A 11 -4.02 0.26 5.67
C SER A 11 -3.66 0.98 6.98
N PHE A 12 -4.52 0.95 7.99
CA PHE A 12 -4.24 1.61 9.27
C PHE A 12 -3.29 0.76 10.13
N TYR A 13 -2.28 1.40 10.71
CA TYR A 13 -1.38 0.81 11.72
C TYR A 13 -2.06 0.82 13.10
N LEU A 14 -3.22 0.16 13.19
CA LEU A 14 -3.91 0.00 14.46
C LEU A 14 -3.14 -0.99 15.31
N ASP A 15 -2.69 -0.53 16.48
CA ASP A 15 -2.13 -1.42 17.48
C ASP A 15 -3.28 -2.12 18.22
N SER A 16 -3.22 -3.45 18.23
CA SER A 16 -4.14 -4.33 18.94
C SER A 16 -4.18 -4.06 20.45
N SER A 17 -3.15 -3.41 21.03
CA SER A 17 -3.08 -3.13 22.46
C SER A 17 -3.80 -1.83 22.87
N THR A 18 -4.03 -0.89 21.95
CA THR A 18 -4.52 0.47 22.25
C THR A 18 -5.85 0.81 21.59
N THR A 19 -6.35 -0.01 20.66
CA THR A 19 -7.55 0.30 19.89
C THR A 19 -8.80 -0.41 20.42
N THR A 20 -9.66 0.33 21.13
CA THR A 20 -11.00 -0.16 21.51
C THR A 20 -11.94 -0.14 20.30
N SER A 21 -12.85 -1.11 20.19
CA SER A 21 -13.88 -1.20 19.13
C SER A 21 -14.58 0.15 18.87
N THR A 22 -14.91 0.87 19.93
CA THR A 22 -15.55 2.20 19.86
C THR A 22 -14.69 3.26 19.16
N THR A 23 -13.37 3.26 19.37
CA THR A 23 -12.45 4.23 18.72
C THR A 23 -12.35 3.96 17.23
N THR A 24 -12.30 2.68 16.83
CA THR A 24 -12.29 2.28 15.42
C THR A 24 -13.57 2.72 14.70
N THR A 25 -14.73 2.53 15.32
CA THR A 25 -16.04 2.98 14.79
C THR A 25 -16.07 4.50 14.59
N LEU A 26 -15.60 5.28 15.57
CA LEU A 26 -15.57 6.74 15.43
C LEU A 26 -14.62 7.19 14.31
N LEU A 27 -13.43 6.60 14.23
CA LEU A 27 -12.46 6.85 13.16
C LEU A 27 -13.07 6.53 11.78
N LEU A 28 -13.70 5.36 11.63
CA LEU A 28 -14.36 4.96 10.39
C LEU A 28 -15.44 5.95 9.94
N LYS A 29 -16.20 6.47 10.90
CA LYS A 29 -17.23 7.48 10.62
C LYS A 29 -16.61 8.79 10.12
N GLU A 30 -15.55 9.28 10.77
CA GLU A 30 -14.84 10.48 10.33
C GLU A 30 -14.23 10.31 8.93
N TRP A 31 -13.59 9.16 8.69
CA TRP A 31 -13.06 8.81 7.37
C TRP A 31 -14.16 8.74 6.32
N SER A 32 -15.31 8.13 6.63
CA SER A 32 -16.43 8.05 5.68
C SER A 32 -16.94 9.44 5.29
N VAL A 33 -17.01 10.38 6.23
CA VAL A 33 -17.37 11.77 5.96
C VAL A 33 -16.31 12.45 5.08
N TRP A 34 -15.02 12.26 5.40
CA TRP A 34 -13.93 12.85 4.63
C TRP A 34 -13.87 12.29 3.19
N ILE A 35 -13.98 10.97 3.01
CA ILE A 35 -13.97 10.30 1.70
C ILE A 35 -15.09 10.83 0.82
N ARG A 36 -16.30 11.02 1.36
CA ARG A 36 -17.42 11.60 0.60
C ARG A 36 -17.10 12.99 0.08
N LYS A 37 -16.54 13.86 0.95
CA LYS A 37 -16.12 15.21 0.55
C LYS A 37 -15.01 15.16 -0.51
N TRP A 38 -14.05 14.26 -0.35
CA TRP A 38 -12.97 14.08 -1.31
C TRP A 38 -13.47 13.58 -2.67
N ILE A 39 -14.36 12.58 -2.71
CA ILE A 39 -14.99 12.09 -3.96
C ILE A 39 -15.77 13.22 -4.63
N GLN A 40 -16.53 14.01 -3.87
CA GLN A 40 -17.27 15.14 -4.42
C GLN A 40 -16.33 16.17 -5.05
N ALA A 41 -15.29 16.59 -4.34
CA ALA A 41 -14.31 17.53 -4.86
C ALA A 41 -13.60 17.00 -6.12
N LEU A 42 -13.30 15.70 -6.17
CA LEU A 42 -12.67 15.04 -7.31
C LEU A 42 -13.56 15.04 -8.56
N VAL A 43 -14.87 14.89 -8.39
CA VAL A 43 -15.85 14.93 -9.50
C VAL A 43 -16.09 16.38 -9.95
N GLU A 44 -16.09 17.35 -9.04
CA GLU A 44 -16.25 18.77 -9.37
C GLU A 44 -15.03 19.36 -10.09
N ASP A 45 -13.82 18.92 -9.76
CA ASP A 45 -12.57 19.34 -10.41
C ASP A 45 -12.45 18.82 -11.86
N GLU A 46 -13.15 17.73 -12.18
CA GLU A 46 -13.09 17.07 -13.48
C GLU A 46 -14.43 17.12 -14.23
N ASP A 47 -14.70 18.29 -14.81
CA ASP A 47 -15.94 18.56 -15.54
C ASP A 47 -16.15 17.54 -16.68
N GLY A 48 -17.15 16.67 -16.53
CA GLY A 48 -17.51 15.65 -17.52
C GLY A 48 -16.66 14.36 -17.50
N ALA A 49 -15.76 14.15 -16.53
CA ALA A 49 -15.01 12.91 -16.43
C ALA A 49 -15.87 11.74 -15.93
N THR A 50 -15.66 10.55 -16.50
CA THR A 50 -16.28 9.32 -16.00
C THR A 50 -15.49 8.78 -14.82
N ALA A 51 -16.15 8.03 -13.92
CA ALA A 51 -15.48 7.33 -12.82
C ALA A 51 -14.32 6.45 -13.29
N SER A 52 -14.43 5.84 -14.48
CA SER A 52 -13.35 5.06 -15.07
C SER A 52 -12.16 5.91 -15.51
N GLY A 53 -12.41 7.12 -16.02
CA GLY A 53 -11.35 8.07 -16.39
C GLY A 53 -10.57 8.56 -15.18
N ILE A 54 -11.29 8.96 -14.12
CA ILE A 54 -10.69 9.31 -12.81
C ILE A 54 -9.83 8.17 -12.29
N THR A 55 -10.36 6.95 -12.28
CA THR A 55 -9.64 5.76 -11.79
C THR A 55 -8.37 5.48 -12.61
N ALA A 56 -8.44 5.58 -13.94
CA ALA A 56 -7.28 5.37 -14.81
C ALA A 56 -6.18 6.41 -14.54
N ARG A 57 -6.56 7.68 -14.35
CA ARG A 57 -5.62 8.75 -13.99
C ARG A 57 -4.94 8.46 -12.65
N LEU A 58 -5.72 8.15 -11.62
CA LEU A 58 -5.18 7.84 -10.29
C LEU A 58 -4.22 6.64 -10.32
N ARG A 59 -4.53 5.60 -11.11
CA ARG A 59 -3.63 4.45 -11.31
C ARG A 59 -2.34 4.83 -12.03
N SER A 60 -2.40 5.76 -12.98
CA SER A 60 -1.21 6.22 -13.70
C SER A 60 -0.29 7.12 -12.88
N SER A 61 -0.81 7.78 -11.84
CA SER A 61 -0.04 8.68 -10.98
C SER A 61 0.44 8.04 -9.68
N ASN A 62 -0.29 7.04 -9.16
CA ASN A 62 -0.01 6.40 -7.89
C ASN A 62 0.64 5.03 -8.13
N PRO A 63 1.95 4.86 -7.82
CA PRO A 63 2.61 3.58 -8.03
C PRO A 63 2.02 2.53 -7.11
N LYS A 64 1.76 1.35 -7.66
CA LYS A 64 1.27 0.20 -6.91
C LYS A 64 2.39 -0.43 -6.09
N PHE A 65 3.58 -0.54 -6.67
CA PHE A 65 4.76 -1.10 -6.02
C PHE A 65 5.76 0.01 -5.69
N VAL A 66 6.16 0.07 -4.42
CA VAL A 66 7.15 1.02 -3.91
C VAL A 66 8.31 0.22 -3.32
N PRO A 67 9.58 0.59 -3.59
CA PRO A 67 10.73 -0.06 -2.97
C PRO A 67 10.69 0.14 -1.45
N ARG A 68 10.34 -0.91 -0.72
CA ARG A 68 10.36 -0.93 0.76
C ARG A 68 11.62 -1.63 1.22
N GLU A 69 12.17 -1.16 2.33
CA GLU A 69 13.45 -1.64 2.86
C GLU A 69 13.48 -3.16 3.07
N TRP A 70 12.41 -3.76 3.62
CA TRP A 70 12.33 -5.21 3.80
C TRP A 70 12.47 -6.00 2.48
N MET A 71 11.99 -5.46 1.36
CA MET A 71 12.12 -6.09 0.04
C MET A 71 13.59 -6.12 -0.38
N LEU A 72 14.31 -5.02 -0.16
CA LEU A 72 15.73 -4.90 -0.47
C LEU A 72 16.56 -5.80 0.43
N VAL A 73 16.23 -5.87 1.71
CA VAL A 73 16.87 -6.76 2.69
C VAL A 73 16.75 -8.22 2.29
N GLU A 74 15.57 -8.68 1.90
CA GLU A 74 15.42 -10.05 1.39
C GLU A 74 16.25 -10.30 0.14
N ALA A 75 16.30 -9.31 -0.77
CA ALA A 75 17.00 -9.45 -2.04
C ALA A 75 18.53 -9.47 -1.89
N TYR A 76 19.14 -8.57 -1.13
CA TYR A 76 20.60 -8.57 -0.97
C TYR A 76 21.08 -9.76 -0.13
N ASN A 77 20.31 -10.20 0.88
CA ASN A 77 20.65 -11.39 1.67
C ASN A 77 20.62 -12.68 0.82
N ALA A 78 19.75 -12.75 -0.19
CA ALA A 78 19.75 -13.83 -1.17
C ALA A 78 20.96 -13.73 -2.11
N ALA A 79 21.26 -12.52 -2.59
CA ALA A 79 22.40 -12.25 -3.46
C ALA A 79 23.75 -12.58 -2.80
N GLU A 80 23.92 -12.28 -1.51
CA GLU A 80 25.11 -12.68 -0.73
C GLU A 80 25.32 -14.20 -0.71
N LYS A 81 24.24 -14.99 -0.81
CA LYS A 81 24.27 -16.45 -0.89
C LYS A 81 24.40 -16.97 -2.34
N GLY A 82 24.54 -16.06 -3.31
CA GLY A 82 24.67 -16.35 -4.73
C GLY A 82 23.35 -16.43 -5.51
N ASP A 83 22.20 -16.18 -4.87
CA ASP A 83 20.89 -16.18 -5.54
C ASP A 83 20.46 -14.76 -5.94
N LEU A 84 20.55 -14.45 -7.23
CA LEU A 84 20.13 -13.16 -7.81
C LEU A 84 18.66 -13.15 -8.23
N GLY A 85 17.92 -14.24 -8.07
CA GLY A 85 16.51 -14.35 -8.45
C GLY A 85 15.64 -13.22 -7.86
N PRO A 86 15.68 -13.00 -6.52
CA PRO A 86 14.89 -11.94 -5.89
C PRO A 86 15.26 -10.52 -6.34
N VAL A 87 16.55 -10.27 -6.63
CA VAL A 87 17.01 -8.96 -7.14
C VAL A 87 16.43 -8.69 -8.51
N ASN A 88 16.50 -9.68 -9.42
CA ASN A 88 15.93 -9.56 -10.76
C ASN A 88 14.40 -9.40 -10.72
N GLU A 89 13.73 -10.13 -9.83
CA GLU A 89 12.27 -10.02 -9.65
C GLU A 89 11.85 -8.61 -9.20
N LEU A 90 12.55 -8.03 -8.23
CA LEU A 90 12.29 -6.66 -7.78
C LEU A 90 12.61 -5.63 -8.86
N HIS A 91 13.71 -5.82 -9.59
CA HIS A 91 14.08 -4.95 -10.70
C HIS A 91 12.99 -4.92 -11.78
N ASP A 92 12.42 -6.07 -12.15
CA ASP A 92 11.31 -6.14 -13.10
C ASP A 92 10.07 -5.38 -12.60
N ILE A 93 9.74 -5.52 -11.31
CA ILE A 93 8.57 -4.86 -10.71
C ILE A 93 8.78 -3.34 -10.69
N PHE A 94 9.98 -2.87 -10.33
CA PHE A 94 10.27 -1.45 -10.23
C PHE A 94 10.45 -0.76 -11.58
N ASN A 95 10.66 -1.51 -12.67
CA ASN A 95 10.61 -0.95 -14.03
C ASN A 95 9.18 -0.59 -14.46
N THR A 96 8.15 -1.26 -13.94
CA THR A 96 6.75 -0.92 -14.22
C THR A 96 5.93 -0.82 -12.92
N PRO A 97 6.21 0.18 -12.06
CA PRO A 97 5.68 0.24 -10.69
C PRO A 97 4.17 0.56 -10.64
N TYR A 98 3.60 1.03 -11.73
CA TYR A 98 2.17 1.37 -11.88
C TYR A 98 1.33 0.20 -12.42
N ASP A 99 1.96 -0.87 -12.93
CA ASP A 99 1.26 -2.01 -13.47
C ASP A 99 0.66 -2.89 -12.37
N GLU A 100 -0.38 -3.64 -12.69
CA GLU A 100 -1.01 -4.59 -11.76
C GLU A 100 -0.11 -5.80 -11.44
N HIS A 101 0.81 -6.15 -12.36
CA HIS A 101 1.65 -7.35 -12.33
C HIS A 101 0.85 -8.67 -12.15
N SER A 102 1.54 -9.80 -12.00
CA SER A 102 0.90 -11.09 -11.76
C SER A 102 0.30 -11.18 -10.36
N THR A 103 -0.71 -12.04 -10.18
CA THR A 103 -1.35 -12.29 -8.88
C THR A 103 -0.34 -12.75 -7.81
N ASP A 104 0.67 -13.51 -8.20
CA ASP A 104 1.73 -13.98 -7.29
C ASP A 104 2.61 -12.83 -6.80
N ARG A 105 3.05 -11.93 -7.71
CA ARG A 105 3.84 -10.73 -7.36
C ARG A 105 3.02 -9.77 -6.48
N HIS A 106 1.73 -9.63 -6.79
CA HIS A 106 0.81 -8.84 -5.99
C HIS A 106 0.70 -9.39 -4.56
N ALA A 107 0.45 -10.69 -4.39
CA ALA A 107 0.36 -11.31 -3.07
C ALA A 107 1.67 -11.20 -2.26
N LYS A 108 2.82 -11.27 -2.95
CA LYS A 108 4.15 -11.22 -2.33
C LYS A 108 4.57 -9.80 -1.90
N TYR A 109 4.42 -8.81 -2.79
CA TYR A 109 4.99 -7.47 -2.61
C TYR A 109 3.98 -6.36 -2.33
N TYR A 110 2.71 -6.51 -2.74
CA TYR A 110 1.66 -5.55 -2.42
C TYR A 110 1.05 -5.85 -1.04
N ARG A 111 1.91 -5.82 -0.03
CA ARG A 111 1.54 -5.99 1.36
C ARG A 111 2.24 -4.95 2.21
N ARG A 112 1.69 -4.71 3.40
CA ARG A 112 2.37 -3.95 4.43
C ARG A 112 3.59 -4.73 4.92
N SER A 113 4.60 -4.00 5.38
CA SER A 113 5.68 -4.60 6.14
C SER A 113 5.07 -5.33 7.35
N ASP A 114 5.51 -6.55 7.59
CA ASP A 114 5.13 -7.27 8.80
C ASP A 114 5.69 -6.52 10.02
N PRO A 115 4.96 -6.40 11.14
CA PRO A 115 5.53 -5.88 12.38
C PRO A 115 6.88 -6.52 12.76
N ALA A 116 7.09 -7.80 12.43
CA ALA A 116 8.37 -8.48 12.65
C ALA A 116 9.50 -7.89 11.78
N ASP A 117 9.22 -7.48 10.55
CA ASP A 117 10.20 -6.85 9.66
C ASP A 117 10.66 -5.49 10.20
N LEU A 118 9.77 -4.77 10.88
CA LEU A 118 10.06 -3.50 11.54
C LEU A 118 10.95 -3.62 12.80
N THR A 119 11.44 -4.81 13.12
CA THR A 119 12.44 -5.03 14.19
C THR A 119 13.78 -5.50 13.66
N LYS A 120 13.87 -5.79 12.36
CA LYS A 120 15.10 -6.29 11.74
C LYS A 120 16.12 -5.14 11.59
N PRO A 121 17.40 -5.38 11.91
CA PRO A 121 18.46 -4.42 11.63
C PRO A 121 18.52 -4.14 10.12
N GLY A 122 18.72 -2.87 9.76
CA GLY A 122 18.65 -2.41 8.37
C GLY A 122 17.24 -2.01 7.90
N VAL A 123 16.15 -2.52 8.49
CA VAL A 123 14.76 -2.17 8.09
C VAL A 123 14.17 -1.04 8.93
N ALA A 124 14.37 -1.08 10.25
CA ALA A 124 13.80 -0.08 11.18
C ALA A 124 14.85 0.68 11.98
N VAL A 125 16.08 0.14 12.06
CA VAL A 125 17.20 0.75 12.77
C VAL A 125 18.40 0.70 11.85
N MET A 126 18.97 1.87 11.52
CA MET A 126 20.31 1.95 10.93
C MET A 126 21.31 1.68 12.05
N THR A 127 21.89 0.49 12.03
CA THR A 127 23.07 0.15 12.85
C THR A 127 24.34 0.60 12.16
#